data_AF-A0AA87C1L5-F1
#
_entry.id   AF-A0AA87C1L5-F1
#
_cell.length_a   1.000
_cell.length_b   1.000
_cell.length_c   1.000
_cell.angle_alpha   90.00
_cell.angle_beta   90.00
_cell.angle_gamma   90.00
#
_symmetry.space_group_name_H-M   'P 1'
#
loop_
_entity.id
_entity.type
_entity.pdbx_description
1 polymer ?
#
loop_
_entity_poly.entity_id
_entity_poly.type
_entity_poly.pdbx_seq_one_letter_code
_entity_poly.pdbx_strand_id
1 'polypeptide(L)' 'MYVCMSCAADVYLMKINKTMTTYNQHGTFNWFEVDGETYILFKVGINSALLNQHYEDVTEQQSKIYKLLKTSKEP' A
#
# COMPACT_ATOMS: atom_id res chain seq x y z
N MET A 1 41.41 23.90 9.59
CA MET A 1 40.32 24.31 8.68
C MET A 1 39.96 23.12 7.81
N TYR A 2 38.94 22.36 8.20
CA TYR A 2 38.30 21.36 7.35
C TYR A 2 36.81 21.65 7.41
N VAL A 3 36.31 22.25 6.35
CA VAL A 3 34.87 22.48 6.14
C VAL A 3 34.30 21.14 5.73
N CYS A 4 33.65 20.42 6.65
CA CYS A 4 32.88 19.24 6.29
C CYS A 4 31.45 19.72 6.00
N MET A 5 31.20 20.00 4.72
CA MET A 5 29.88 20.27 4.16
C MET A 5 29.16 18.93 4.01
N SER A 6 28.68 18.36 5.11
CA SER A 6 27.74 17.25 5.04
C SER A 6 26.36 17.85 4.81
N CYS A 7 25.95 17.93 3.54
CA CYS A 7 24.55 18.07 3.18
C CYS A 7 23.80 16.96 3.92
N ALA A 8 22.94 17.33 4.87
CA ALA A 8 21.93 16.41 5.35
C ALA A 8 21.13 16.01 4.12
N ALA A 9 21.30 14.78 3.64
CA ALA A 9 20.30 14.20 2.78
C ALA A 9 19.04 14.23 3.63
N ASP A 10 18.10 15.10 3.28
CA ASP A 10 16.74 15.06 3.83
C ASP A 10 16.22 13.65 3.55
N VAL A 11 16.39 12.76 4.53
CA VAL A 11 15.70 11.48 4.53
C VAL A 11 14.24 11.89 4.69
N TYR A 12 13.52 11.96 3.56
CA TYR A 12 12.08 12.11 3.56
C TYR A 12 11.50 10.92 4.32
N LEU A 13 11.26 11.14 5.61
CA LEU A 13 10.54 10.22 6.46
C LEU A 13 9.09 10.30 6.01
N MET A 14 8.69 9.36 5.16
CA MET A 14 7.29 9.13 4.80
C MET A 14 6.50 8.93 6.09
N LYS A 15 5.69 9.92 6.46
CA LYS A 15 4.96 9.89 7.73
C LYS A 15 3.58 9.30 7.49
N ILE A 16 3.32 8.16 8.15
CA ILE A 16 1.97 7.58 8.17
C ILE A 16 1.12 8.45 9.12
N ASN A 17 0.17 9.18 8.53
CA ASN A 17 -0.70 10.10 9.25
C ASN A 17 -1.95 9.40 9.81
N LYS A 18 -2.50 8.44 9.06
CA LYS A 18 -3.69 7.68 9.45
C LYS A 18 -3.64 6.27 8.90
N THR A 19 -4.28 5.36 9.64
CA THR A 19 -4.52 3.99 9.20
C THR A 19 -5.98 3.61 9.43
N MET A 20 -6.59 2.92 8.46
CA MET A 20 -7.90 2.31 8.61
C MET A 20 -7.86 0.88 8.06
N THR A 21 -8.49 -0.06 8.75
CA THR A 21 -8.58 -1.45 8.28
C THR A 21 -10.03 -1.83 8.11
N THR A 22 -10.37 -2.34 6.93
CA THR A 22 -11.70 -2.91 6.65
C THR A 22 -11.57 -4.38 6.29
N TYR A 23 -12.55 -5.17 6.70
CA TYR A 23 -12.59 -6.61 6.50
C TYR A 23 -13.81 -6.95 5.66
N ASN A 24 -13.66 -7.90 4.73
CA ASN A 24 -14.79 -8.53 4.08
C ASN A 24 -14.59 -10.05 4.05
N GLN A 25 -15.59 -10.78 3.52
CA GLN A 25 -15.54 -12.23 3.40
C GLN A 25 -14.39 -12.78 2.53
N HIS A 26 -13.65 -11.91 1.82
CA HIS A 26 -12.61 -12.26 0.86
C HIS A 26 -11.20 -11.84 1.31
N GLY A 27 -11.06 -10.98 2.31
CA GLY A 27 -9.75 -10.49 2.77
C GLY A 27 -9.80 -9.22 3.59
N THR A 28 -8.63 -8.61 3.74
CA THR A 28 -8.42 -7.39 4.54
C THR A 28 -7.90 -6.27 3.66
N PHE A 29 -8.50 -5.09 3.77
CA PHE A 29 -8.01 -3.85 3.15
C PHE A 29 -7.42 -2.96 4.23
N ASN A 30 -6.15 -2.60 4.07
CA ASN A 30 -5.45 -1.66 4.96
C ASN A 30 -5.22 -0.37 4.19
N TRP A 31 -5.70 0.73 4.74
CA TRP A 31 -5.66 2.06 4.17
C TRP A 31 -4.63 2.87 4.96
N PHE A 32 -3.73 3.55 4.25
CA PHE A 32 -2.67 4.36 4.84
C PHE A 32 -2.70 5.74 4.21
N GLU A 33 -2.69 6.78 5.02
CA GLU A 33 -2.43 8.15 4.55
C GLU A 33 -0.95 8.45 4.79
N VAL A 34 -0.18 8.67 3.72
CA VAL A 34 1.26 8.96 3.77
C VAL A 34 1.53 10.23 2.99
N ASP A 35 2.02 11.27 3.67
CA ASP A 35 2.34 12.57 3.07
C ASP A 35 1.20 13.18 2.23
N GLY A 36 -0.06 12.92 2.63
CA GLY A 36 -1.27 13.42 1.96
C GLY A 36 -1.83 12.47 0.89
N GLU A 37 -1.11 11.42 0.52
CA GLU A 37 -1.54 10.39 -0.43
C GLU A 37 -2.16 9.19 0.29
N THR A 38 -3.18 8.58 -0.32
CA THR A 38 -3.89 7.42 0.25
C THR A 38 -3.48 6.13 -0.45
N TYR A 39 -2.92 5.18 0.30
CA TYR A 39 -2.51 3.87 -0.19
C TYR A 39 -3.44 2.79 0.34
N ILE A 40 -3.74 1.78 -0.49
CA ILE A 40 -4.44 0.58 -0.04
C ILE A 40 -3.61 -0.67 -0.27
N LEU A 41 -3.47 -1.46 0.79
CA LEU A 41 -2.95 -2.82 0.74
C LEU A 41 -4.08 -3.82 0.95
N PHE A 42 -4.39 -4.58 -0.10
CA PHE A 42 -5.30 -5.72 0.00
C PHE A 42 -4.52 -6.99 0.35
N LYS A 43 -5.00 -7.75 1.35
CA LYS A 43 -4.38 -8.98 1.84
C LYS A 43 -5.36 -10.14 1.86
N VAL A 44 -4.89 -11.31 1.43
CA VAL A 44 -5.62 -12.59 1.48
C VAL A 44 -4.66 -13.70 1.88
N GLY A 45 -4.81 -14.24 3.08
CA GLY A 45 -3.85 -15.21 3.63
C GLY A 45 -2.44 -14.62 3.69
N ILE A 46 -1.47 -15.29 3.06
CA ILE A 46 -0.08 -14.82 2.96
C ILE A 46 0.16 -13.85 1.79
N ASN A 47 -0.81 -13.71 0.87
CA ASN A 47 -0.65 -12.91 -0.33
C ASN A 47 -1.14 -11.48 -0.11
N SER A 48 -0.52 -10.51 -0.81
CA SER A 48 -0.93 -9.11 -0.75
C SER A 48 -0.69 -8.37 -2.07
N ALA A 49 -1.47 -7.32 -2.31
CA ALA A 49 -1.25 -6.39 -3.42
C ALA A 49 -1.52 -4.96 -2.98
N LEU A 50 -0.61 -4.07 -3.41
CA LEU A 50 -0.81 -2.63 -3.34
C LEU A 50 -1.73 -2.22 -4.51
N LEU A 51 -2.86 -1.61 -4.17
CA LEU A 51 -3.81 -1.09 -5.14
C LEU A 51 -3.45 0.35 -5.49
N ASN A 52 -3.89 0.82 -6.67
CA ASN A 52 -3.60 2.17 -7.13
C ASN A 52 -4.21 3.21 -6.15
N GLN A 53 -3.38 4.15 -5.70
CA GLN A 53 -3.72 5.20 -4.75
C GLN A 53 -4.85 6.13 -5.21
N HIS A 54 -5.00 6.33 -6.52
CA HIS A 54 -5.97 7.29 -7.06
C HIS A 54 -7.30 6.66 -7.48
N TYR A 55 -7.46 5.33 -7.38
CA TYR A 55 -8.67 4.61 -7.84
C TYR A 55 -9.05 4.83 -9.30
N GLU A 56 -8.18 5.49 -10.08
CA GLU A 56 -8.46 5.87 -11.47
C GLU A 56 -8.57 4.66 -12.38
N ASP A 57 -7.75 3.64 -12.15
CA ASP A 57 -7.79 2.39 -12.91
C ASP A 57 -8.44 1.25 -12.12
N VAL A 58 -9.78 1.26 -12.13
CA VAL A 58 -10.61 0.21 -11.53
C VAL A 58 -10.33 -1.16 -12.18
N THR A 59 -10.00 -1.20 -13.47
CA THR A 59 -9.79 -2.46 -14.21
C THR A 59 -8.53 -3.18 -13.74
N GLU A 60 -7.43 -2.44 -13.60
CA GLU A 60 -6.17 -2.99 -13.09
C GLU A 60 -6.32 -3.45 -11.63
N GLN A 61 -7.02 -2.67 -10.79
CA GLN A 61 -7.29 -3.05 -9.41
C GLN A 61 -8.10 -4.33 -9.31
N GLN A 62 -9.19 -4.46 -10.08
CA GLN A 62 -9.99 -5.68 -10.12
C GLN A 62 -9.16 -6.88 -10.56
N SER A 63 -8.32 -6.72 -11.59
CA SER A 63 -7.41 -7.78 -12.05
C SER A 63 -6.44 -8.24 -10.96
N LYS A 64 -5.84 -7.31 -10.21
CA LYS A 64 -4.95 -7.62 -9.07
C LYS A 64 -5.69 -8.38 -7.97
N ILE A 65 -6.88 -7.93 -7.59
CA ILE A 65 -7.72 -8.57 -6.57
C ILE A 65 -8.12 -9.99 -7.01
N TYR A 66 -8.61 -10.16 -8.25
CA TYR A 66 -9.03 -11.46 -8.76
C TYR A 66 -7.89 -12.47 -8.83
N LYS A 67 -6.70 -12.05 -9.26
CA LYS A 67 -5.51 -12.92 -9.28
C LYS A 67 -5.19 -13.43 -7.87
N LEU A 68 -5.20 -12.55 -6.87
CA LEU A 68 -4.96 -12.93 -5.48
C LEU A 68 -6.00 -13.91 -4.95
N LEU A 69 -7.29 -13.63 -5.19
CA LEU A 69 -8.38 -14.50 -4.76
C LEU A 69 -8.38 -15.85 -5.46
N LYS A 70 -7.85 -15.92 -6.70
CA LYS A 70 -7.65 -17.18 -7.40
C LYS A 70 -6.52 -17.99 -6.75
N THR A 71 -5.39 -17.35 -6.46
CA THR A 71 -4.23 -18.00 -5.81
C THR A 71 -4.51 -18.43 -4.38
N SER A 72 -5.38 -17.73 -3.64
CA SER A 72 -5.73 -18.09 -2.26
C SER A 72 -6.69 -19.29 -2.15
N LYS A 73 -7.22 -19.78 -3.29
CA LYS A 73 -8.08 -20.96 -3.35
C LYS A 73 -7.34 -22.24 -3.70
N GLU A 74 -6.04 -22.16 -3.99
CA GLU A 74 -5.20 -23.35 -4.11
C GLU A 74 -4.65 -23.72 -2.72
N PRO A 75 -4.84 -24.98 -2.28
CA PRO A 75 -4.45 -25.46 -0.96
C PRO A 75 -2.94 -25.56 -0.75
#